data_AF-A0A9D8S631-F1
#
_entry.id   AF-A0A9D8S631-F1
#
_cell.length_a   1.000
_cell.length_b   1.000
_cell.length_c   1.000
_cell.angle_alpha   90.00
_cell.angle_beta   90.00
_cell.angle_gamma   90.00
#
_symmetry.space_group_name_H-M   'P 1'
#
loop_
_entity.id
_entity.type
_entity.pdbx_description
1 polymer ?
#
loop_
_entity_poly.entity_id
_entity_poly.type
_entity_poly.pdbx_seq_one_letter_code
_entity_poly.pdbx_strand_id
1 'polypeptide(L)'
;GIAVHNGAEAMKYTISRPANGHFSCETYFYTMRNWRECLRFTTVKKAEALFLMTDGVTDFALNADMRGLKNGFIEPINRYLKEEPNKLKALKALNNTLDTKQARKLNSDDKTFLWAGL
;
A
#
# COMPACT_ATOMS: atom_id res chain seq x y z
N GLY A 1 -3.65 0.81 3.23
CA GLY A 1 -3.14 2.05 2.60
C GLY A 1 -1.91 2.53 3.33
N ILE A 2 -0.91 3.03 2.61
CA ILE A 2 0.40 3.44 3.15
C ILE A 2 0.72 4.85 2.64
N ALA A 3 1.11 5.74 3.54
CA ALA A 3 1.65 7.05 3.20
C ALA A 3 3.14 7.08 3.49
N VAL A 4 3.92 7.60 2.55
CA VAL A 4 5.37 7.68 2.63
C VAL A 4 5.78 9.13 2.84
N HIS A 5 6.71 9.33 3.76
CA HIS A 5 7.26 10.62 4.15
C HIS A 5 8.76 10.63 3.93
N ASN A 6 9.30 11.80 3.60
CA ASN A 6 10.74 11.96 3.53
C ASN A 6 11.37 11.82 4.92
N GLY A 7 12.45 11.04 5.00
CA GLY A 7 13.24 10.90 6.22
C GLY A 7 14.71 11.05 5.88
N ALA A 8 15.45 11.78 6.72
CA ALA A 8 16.85 12.12 6.47
C ALA A 8 17.80 10.90 6.44
N GLU A 9 17.47 9.82 7.15
CA GLU A 9 18.30 8.61 7.26
C GLU A 9 17.57 7.32 6.86
N ALA A 10 16.23 7.30 6.99
CA ALA A 10 15.41 6.15 6.65
C ALA A 10 14.01 6.60 6.21
N MET A 11 13.40 5.84 5.29
CA MET A 11 12.03 6.07 4.83
C MET A 11 11.05 6.04 6.02
N LYS A 12 10.35 7.15 6.25
CA LYS A 12 9.26 7.21 7.25
C LYS A 12 7.94 6.90 6.57
N TYR A 13 7.04 6.21 7.26
CA TYR A 13 5.75 5.84 6.70
C TYR A 13 4.63 5.83 7.74
N THR A 14 3.40 5.92 7.27
CA THR A 14 2.18 5.76 8.06
C THR A 14 1.31 4.70 7.39
N ILE A 15 0.92 3.66 8.13
CA ILE A 15 0.06 2.58 7.65
C ILE A 15 -1.35 2.76 8.24
N SER A 16 -2.36 2.73 7.38
CA SER A 16 -3.76 2.58 7.81
C SER A 16 -4.00 1.11 8.19
N ARG A 17 -4.23 0.87 9.48
CA ARG A 17 -4.35 -0.48 10.07
C ARG A 17 -5.73 -1.11 9.78
N PRO A 18 -5.88 -2.45 9.81
CA PRO A 18 -7.19 -3.11 9.79
C PRO A 18 -7.99 -2.84 11.08
N ALA A 19 -9.32 -2.99 11.05
CA ALA A 19 -10.21 -2.63 12.16
C ALA A 19 -10.10 -3.62 13.31
N ASN A 20 -10.10 -4.92 12.98
CA ASN A 20 -10.15 -6.01 13.94
C ASN A 20 -8.97 -6.97 13.78
N GLY A 21 -7.80 -6.47 13.34
CA GLY A 21 -6.64 -7.31 13.03
C GLY A 21 -6.76 -8.13 11.73
N HIS A 22 -7.96 -8.18 11.12
CA HIS A 22 -8.22 -8.74 9.80
C HIS A 22 -8.89 -7.71 8.89
N PHE A 23 -8.59 -7.74 7.59
CA PHE A 23 -9.34 -7.02 6.57
C PHE A 23 -10.67 -7.76 6.36
N SER A 24 -11.70 -7.40 7.12
CA SER A 24 -13.06 -7.94 6.95
C SER A 24 -13.68 -7.38 5.66
N CYS A 25 -14.34 -8.22 4.87
CA CYS A 25 -15.08 -7.83 3.66
C CYS A 25 -16.41 -7.14 3.97
N GLU A 26 -16.41 -6.18 4.90
CA GLU A 26 -17.59 -5.41 5.28
C GLU A 26 -17.48 -3.98 4.77
N THR A 27 -18.47 -3.57 3.98
CA THR A 27 -18.53 -2.20 3.46
C THR A 27 -19.35 -1.32 4.40
N TYR A 28 -18.69 -0.30 4.96
CA TYR A 28 -19.32 0.67 5.84
C TYR A 28 -19.50 2.01 5.12
N PHE A 29 -20.66 2.64 5.30
CA PHE A 29 -20.98 3.93 4.69
C PHE A 29 -21.00 5.03 5.75
N TYR A 30 -20.57 6.24 5.37
CA TYR A 30 -20.60 7.42 6.24
C TYR A 30 -22.01 7.79 6.74
N THR A 31 -23.05 7.30 6.05
CA THR A 31 -24.46 7.53 6.39
C THR A 31 -25.03 6.54 7.39
N MET A 32 -24.32 5.45 7.72
CA MET A 32 -24.76 4.46 8.70
C MET A 32 -24.75 5.03 10.12
N ARG A 33 -25.69 4.64 10.98
CA ARG A 33 -25.77 5.16 12.36
C ARG A 33 -24.48 4.94 13.16
N ASN A 34 -23.81 3.82 12.96
CA ASN A 34 -22.56 3.43 13.63
C ASN A 34 -21.30 3.75 12.79
N TRP A 35 -21.37 4.64 11.79
CA TRP A 35 -20.23 4.90 10.89
C TRP A 35 -18.95 5.30 11.64
N ARG A 36 -19.06 6.00 12.77
CA ARG A 36 -17.92 6.45 13.58
C ARG A 36 -17.14 5.30 14.21
N GLU A 37 -17.81 4.18 14.45
CA GLU A 37 -17.21 2.98 15.05
C GLU A 37 -16.48 2.15 13.98
N CYS A 38 -16.94 2.24 12.72
CA CYS A 38 -16.46 1.38 11.64
C CYS A 38 -15.49 2.09 10.68
N LEU A 39 -15.64 3.39 10.47
CA LEU A 39 -14.78 4.21 9.61
C LEU A 39 -13.65 4.84 10.42
N ARG A 40 -12.42 4.74 9.90
CA ARG A 40 -11.23 5.32 10.53
C ARG A 40 -10.57 6.30 9.59
N PHE A 41 -10.25 7.46 10.14
CA PHE A 41 -9.56 8.53 9.43
C PHE A 41 -8.13 8.60 9.94
N THR A 42 -7.17 8.45 9.04
CA THR A 42 -5.76 8.63 9.36
C THR A 42 -5.30 9.92 8.72
N THR A 43 -5.05 10.95 9.53
CA THR A 43 -4.50 12.20 9.04
C THR A 43 -3.03 11.99 8.67
N VAL A 44 -2.69 12.34 7.44
CA VAL A 44 -1.33 12.26 6.91
C VAL A 44 -0.88 13.69 6.60
N LYS A 45 0.26 14.12 7.14
CA LYS A 45 0.85 15.44 6.87
C LYS A 45 2.21 15.26 6.19
N LYS A 46 2.49 16.08 5.18
CA LYS A 46 3.78 16.10 4.46
C LYS A 46 4.19 14.75 3.84
N ALA A 47 3.20 13.99 3.36
CA ALA A 47 3.49 12.80 2.56
C ALA A 47 3.98 13.22 1.18
N GLU A 48 4.90 12.43 0.63
CA GLU A 48 5.44 12.59 -0.72
C GLU A 48 4.89 11.53 -1.69
N ALA A 49 4.35 10.45 -1.13
CA ALA A 49 3.68 9.44 -1.92
C ALA A 49 2.61 8.72 -1.11
N LEU A 50 1.56 8.31 -1.81
CA LEU A 50 0.48 7.47 -1.29
C LEU A 50 0.43 6.16 -2.05
N PHE A 51 0.18 5.09 -1.30
CA PHE A 51 0.03 3.74 -1.80
C PHE A 51 -1.32 3.16 -1.36
N LEU A 52 -2.10 2.70 -2.33
CA LEU A 52 -3.31 1.91 -2.11
C LEU A 52 -3.15 0.56 -2.79
N MET A 53 -3.65 -0.49 -2.17
CA MET A 53 -3.51 -1.85 -2.68
C MET A 53 -4.62 -2.74 -2.18
N THR A 54 -4.90 -3.81 -2.91
CA THR A 54 -5.75 -4.91 -2.46
C THR A 54 -5.00 -5.83 -1.48
N ASP A 55 -5.75 -6.66 -0.78
CA ASP A 55 -5.23 -7.75 0.05
C ASP A 55 -4.30 -8.69 -0.73
N GLY A 56 -4.56 -8.93 -2.02
CA GLY A 56 -3.67 -9.66 -2.93
C GLY A 56 -2.23 -9.13 -3.00
N VAL A 57 -1.98 -7.86 -2.61
CA VAL A 57 -0.62 -7.26 -2.54
C VAL A 57 -0.14 -7.06 -1.09
N THR A 58 -1.01 -7.24 -0.10
CA THR A 58 -0.71 -6.87 1.30
C THR A 58 0.41 -7.72 1.90
N ASP A 59 0.49 -9.02 1.55
CA ASP A 59 1.54 -9.94 2.02
C ASP A 59 2.95 -9.61 1.53
N PHE A 60 3.04 -8.82 0.46
CA PHE A 60 4.31 -8.33 -0.10
C PHE A 60 4.75 -7.04 0.59
N ALA A 61 3.77 -6.19 0.91
CA ALA A 61 4.02 -4.85 1.40
C ALA A 61 4.18 -4.78 2.92
N LEU A 62 3.48 -5.62 3.67
CA LEU A 62 3.44 -5.58 5.14
C LEU A 62 4.08 -6.81 5.77
N ASN A 63 4.56 -6.65 6.99
CA ASN A 63 4.96 -7.77 7.84
C ASN A 63 3.73 -8.58 8.28
N ALA A 64 3.94 -9.81 8.75
CA ALA A 64 2.87 -10.71 9.18
C ALA A 64 1.99 -10.13 10.31
N ASP A 65 2.55 -9.23 11.13
CA ASP A 65 1.82 -8.53 12.19
C ASP A 65 1.00 -7.32 11.69
N MET A 66 1.09 -7.00 10.39
CA MET A 66 0.47 -5.85 9.72
C MET A 66 0.80 -4.49 10.35
N ARG A 67 1.89 -4.39 11.12
CA ARG A 67 2.28 -3.15 11.84
C ARG A 67 3.45 -2.43 11.19
N GLY A 68 4.20 -3.11 10.34
CA GLY A 68 5.35 -2.55 9.64
C GLY A 68 5.37 -2.95 8.17
N LEU A 69 6.17 -2.21 7.39
CA LEU A 69 6.48 -2.60 6.03
C LEU A 69 7.44 -3.77 6.01
N LYS A 70 7.27 -4.66 5.02
CA LYS A 70 8.25 -5.66 4.68
C LYS A 70 9.40 -4.99 3.92
N ASN A 71 10.63 -5.29 4.32
CA ASN A 71 11.81 -4.70 3.69
C ASN A 71 11.90 -5.08 2.21
N GLY A 72 12.31 -4.12 1.37
CA GLY A 72 12.61 -4.36 -0.04
C GLY A 72 11.41 -4.34 -1.00
N PHE A 73 10.22 -3.94 -0.56
CA PHE A 73 9.05 -3.83 -1.45
C PHE A 73 8.62 -2.38 -1.74
N ILE A 74 8.07 -1.68 -0.75
CA ILE A 74 7.50 -0.33 -0.95
C ILE A 74 8.58 0.71 -1.27
N GLU A 75 9.74 0.65 -0.61
CA GLU A 75 10.81 1.63 -0.81
C GLU A 75 11.42 1.58 -2.23
N PRO A 76 11.83 0.41 -2.76
CA PRO A 76 12.35 0.35 -4.13
C PRO A 76 11.33 0.78 -5.18
N ILE A 77 10.05 0.41 -5.00
CA ILE A 77 8.96 0.82 -5.90
C ILE A 77 8.79 2.34 -5.85
N ASN A 78 8.76 2.94 -4.65
CA ASN A 78 8.63 4.38 -4.48
C ASN A 78 9.77 5.13 -5.18
N ARG A 79 11.01 4.67 -4.99
CA ARG A 79 12.20 5.28 -5.59
C ARG A 79 12.15 5.20 -7.11
N TYR A 80 11.89 4.01 -7.65
CA TYR A 80 11.81 3.79 -9.09
C TYR A 80 10.69 4.61 -9.76
N LEU A 81 9.49 4.64 -9.17
CA LEU A 81 8.36 5.39 -9.73
C LEU A 81 8.54 6.92 -9.65
N LYS A 82 9.32 7.42 -8.69
CA LYS A 82 9.70 8.84 -8.63
C LYS A 82 10.73 9.20 -9.70
N GLU A 83 11.65 8.30 -10.00
CA GLU A 83 12.78 8.56 -10.91
C GLU A 83 12.47 8.28 -12.38
N GLU A 84 11.49 7.40 -12.69
CA GLU A 84 11.14 7.03 -14.06
C GLU A 84 10.08 7.99 -14.66
N PRO A 85 10.46 8.90 -15.58
CA PRO A 85 9.51 9.84 -16.19
C PRO A 85 8.56 9.17 -17.19
N ASN A 86 8.92 8.00 -17.74
CA ASN A 86 8.09 7.32 -18.72
C ASN A 86 7.05 6.43 -18.03
N LYS A 87 5.79 6.90 -18.02
CA LYS A 87 4.65 6.19 -17.43
C LYS A 87 4.45 4.78 -17.97
N LEU A 88 4.67 4.54 -19.27
CA LEU A 88 4.49 3.22 -19.86
C LEU A 88 5.57 2.24 -19.39
N LYS A 89 6.82 2.71 -19.25
CA LYS A 89 7.90 1.91 -18.66
C LYS A 89 7.63 1.62 -17.19
N ALA A 90 7.26 2.64 -16.44
CA ALA A 90 6.92 2.53 -15.02
C ALA A 90 5.79 1.50 -14.80
N LEU A 91 4.71 1.60 -15.58
CA LEU A 91 3.58 0.66 -15.53
C LEU A 91 4.01 -0.77 -15.88
N LYS A 92 4.81 -0.94 -16.94
CA LYS A 92 5.30 -2.27 -17.36
C LYS A 92 6.19 -2.90 -16.31
N ALA A 93 7.08 -2.12 -15.69
CA ALA A 93 7.94 -2.58 -14.62
C ALA A 93 7.12 -3.01 -13.39
N LEU A 94 6.16 -2.19 -12.98
CA LEU A 94 5.27 -2.51 -11.85
C LEU A 94 4.45 -3.78 -12.10
N ASN A 95 3.86 -3.92 -13.29
CA ASN A 95 3.13 -5.13 -13.68
C ASN A 95 4.04 -6.37 -13.65
N ASN A 96 5.26 -6.25 -14.18
CA ASN A 96 6.21 -7.36 -14.14
C ASN A 96 6.61 -7.76 -12.71
N THR A 97 6.73 -6.80 -11.79
CA THR A 97 7.01 -7.08 -10.38
C THR A 97 5.84 -7.81 -9.71
N LEU A 98 4.60 -7.39 -9.97
CA LEU A 98 3.40 -7.97 -9.36
C LEU A 98 3.00 -9.31 -9.99
N ASP A 99 3.38 -9.57 -11.24
CA ASP A 99 2.96 -10.75 -12.01
C ASP A 99 4.01 -11.87 -12.10
N THR A 100 5.08 -11.80 -11.30
CA THR A 100 6.09 -12.88 -11.28
C THR A 100 5.52 -14.21 -10.79
N LYS A 101 6.11 -15.33 -11.22
CA LYS A 101 5.76 -16.68 -10.71
C LYS A 101 5.85 -16.76 -9.18
N GLN A 102 6.80 -16.05 -8.58
CA GLN A 102 6.97 -15.98 -7.12
C GLN A 102 5.83 -15.18 -6.48
N ALA A 103 5.43 -14.05 -7.07
CA ALA A 103 4.29 -13.28 -6.61
C ALA A 103 2.97 -14.06 -6.71
N ARG A 104 2.73 -14.77 -7.81
CA ARG A 104 1.55 -15.65 -7.95
C ARG A 104 1.56 -16.82 -6.96
N LYS A 105 2.73 -17.34 -6.58
CA LYS A 105 2.87 -18.42 -5.58
C LYS A 105 2.62 -17.93 -4.16
N LEU A 106 3.02 -16.70 -3.85
CA LEU A 106 2.82 -16.09 -2.53
C LEU A 106 1.35 -15.78 -2.27
N ASN A 107 0.66 -15.23 -3.25
CA ASN A 107 -0.77 -14.95 -3.17
C ASN A 107 -1.39 -15.13 -4.56
N SER A 108 -2.42 -15.96 -4.69
CA SER A 108 -3.07 -16.25 -5.98
C SER A 108 -4.15 -15.24 -6.37
N ASP A 109 -4.52 -14.33 -5.47
CA ASP A 109 -5.57 -13.35 -5.69
C ASP A 109 -5.15 -12.19 -6.61
N ASP A 110 -6.14 -11.44 -7.08
CA ASP A 110 -5.97 -10.29 -7.96
C ASP A 110 -5.18 -9.17 -7.25
N LYS A 111 -4.14 -8.70 -7.93
CA LYS A 111 -3.20 -7.70 -7.40
C LYS A 111 -3.49 -6.35 -8.01
N THR A 112 -4.13 -5.49 -7.23
CA THR A 112 -4.30 -4.08 -7.60
C THR A 112 -3.38 -3.22 -6.76
N PHE A 113 -2.64 -2.33 -7.41
CA PHE A 113 -1.69 -1.42 -6.78
C PHE A 113 -1.80 -0.02 -7.38
N LEU A 114 -1.94 0.98 -6.52
CA LEU A 114 -1.96 2.39 -6.88
C LEU A 114 -0.80 3.09 -6.17
N TRP A 115 -0.04 3.85 -6.93
CA TRP A 115 0.94 4.79 -6.43
C TRP A 115 0.61 6.20 -6.92
N ALA A 116 0.67 7.17 -6.02
CA ALA A 116 0.52 8.58 -6.33
C ALA A 116 1.64 9.37 -5.65
N GLY A 117 2.55 9.96 -6.44
CA GLY A 117 3.49 10.98 -5.96
C GLY A 117 2.77 12.31 -5.71
N LEU A 118 3.18 13.04 -4.66
CA LEU A 118 2.63 14.31 -4.23
C LEU A 118 3.62 15.46 -4.42
#